data_AF-A0A9E5L6S8-F1
#
_entry.id   AF-A0A9E5L6S8-F1
#
_cell.length_a   1.000
_cell.length_b   1.000
_cell.length_c   1.000
_cell.angle_alpha   90.00
_cell.angle_beta   90.00
_cell.angle_gamma   90.00
#
_symmetry.space_group_name_H-M   'P 1'
#
loop_
_entity.id
_entity.type
_entity.pdbx_description
1 polymer ?
#
loop_
_entity_poly.entity_id
_entity_poly.type
_entity_poly.pdbx_seq_one_letter_code
_entity_poly.pdbx_strand_id
1 'polypeptide(L)'
;PVFGDFWKLIYEEYKTTKRLLLKLAGYQELMEDFPVGKASIEIREKIVLPLLTIQQYALKQIQELQKTDPDSKEIEVFEKMVMRSLFGNINASRNSA
;
A
#
# COMPACT_ATOMS: atom_id res chain seq x y z
N PRO A 1 6.28 -8.49 -18.12
CA PRO A 1 5.12 -7.70 -17.64
C PRO A 1 4.89 -6.47 -18.54
N VAL A 2 3.67 -6.31 -19.07
CA VAL A 2 3.31 -5.26 -20.05
C VAL A 2 3.56 -3.83 -19.54
N PHE A 3 3.55 -3.62 -18.22
CA PHE A 3 3.68 -2.29 -17.60
C PHE A 3 4.99 -2.07 -16.81
N GLY A 4 5.98 -2.95 -16.96
CA GLY A 4 7.20 -2.91 -16.12
C GLY A 4 8.00 -1.61 -16.24
N ASP A 5 8.15 -1.06 -17.44
CA ASP A 5 8.93 0.16 -17.65
C ASP A 5 8.20 1.42 -17.15
N PHE A 6 6.88 1.43 -17.20
CA PHE A 6 6.07 2.50 -16.61
C PHE A 6 6.23 2.55 -15.07
N TRP A 7 6.25 1.39 -14.41
CA TRP A 7 6.51 1.33 -12.96
C TRP A 7 7.91 1.82 -12.58
N LYS A 8 8.93 1.48 -13.40
CA LYS A 8 10.29 1.98 -13.19
C LYS A 8 10.33 3.50 -13.30
N LEU A 9 9.66 4.09 -14.29
CA LEU A 9 9.58 5.54 -14.46
C LEU A 9 9.02 6.22 -13.20
N ILE A 10 7.90 5.73 -12.67
CA ILE A 10 7.29 6.27 -11.44
C ILE A 10 8.26 6.14 -10.25
N TYR A 11 8.95 5.01 -10.14
CA TYR A 11 9.90 4.79 -9.05
C TYR A 11 11.14 5.69 -9.14
N GLU A 12 11.65 5.95 -10.35
CA GLU A 12 12.72 6.92 -10.56
C GLU A 12 12.29 8.35 -10.18
N GLU A 13 11.05 8.72 -10.52
CA GLU A 13 10.51 10.04 -10.15
C GLU A 13 10.35 10.18 -8.62
N TYR A 14 9.87 9.13 -7.94
CA TYR A 14 9.82 9.08 -6.48
C TYR A 14 11.20 9.28 -5.85
N LYS A 15 12.24 8.57 -6.34
CA LYS A 15 13.61 8.71 -5.85
C LYS A 15 14.17 10.11 -6.09
N THR A 16 13.92 10.67 -7.27
CA THR A 16 14.34 12.02 -7.64
C THR A 16 13.70 13.06 -6.72
N THR A 17 12.39 12.97 -6.51
CA THR A 17 11.63 13.84 -5.60
C THR A 17 12.17 13.76 -4.17
N LYS A 18 12.33 12.55 -3.63
CA LYS A 18 12.87 12.35 -2.27
C LYS A 18 14.25 12.96 -2.10
N ARG A 19 15.16 12.74 -3.06
CA ARG A 19 16.53 13.31 -3.04
C ARG A 19 16.51 14.83 -3.03
N LEU A 20 15.69 15.45 -3.88
CA LEU A 20 15.59 16.91 -3.96
C LEU A 20 14.96 17.52 -2.71
N LEU A 21 13.92 16.89 -2.16
CA LEU A 21 13.26 17.33 -0.94
C LEU A 21 14.20 17.32 0.26
N LEU A 22 14.96 16.23 0.44
CA LEU A 22 15.97 16.13 1.50
C LEU A 22 17.09 17.17 1.33
N LYS A 23 17.58 17.36 0.08
CA LYS A 23 18.59 18.38 -0.22
C LYS A 23 18.10 19.79 0.12
N LEU A 24 16.84 20.11 -0.21
CA LEU A 24 16.25 21.42 0.06
C LEU A 24 16.06 21.66 1.56
N ALA A 25 15.63 20.63 2.30
CA ALA A 25 15.40 20.72 3.74
C ALA A 25 16.69 20.62 4.58
N GLY A 26 17.79 20.16 4.01
CA GLY A 26 19.05 19.93 4.74
C GLY A 26 19.07 18.65 5.57
N TYR A 27 18.13 17.73 5.35
CA TYR A 27 18.00 16.47 6.09
C TYR A 27 18.63 15.29 5.35
N GLN A 28 19.01 14.26 6.09
CA GLN A 28 19.45 12.96 5.56
C GLN A 28 18.27 11.99 5.40
N GLU A 29 17.21 12.18 6.17
CA GLU A 29 16.03 11.33 6.13
C GLU A 29 14.70 12.08 6.26
N LEU A 30 13.62 11.44 5.83
CA LEU A 30 12.28 12.01 5.95
C LEU A 30 11.90 12.07 7.43
N MET A 31 11.32 13.20 7.84
CA MET A 31 10.85 13.43 9.21
C MET A 31 11.96 13.39 10.27
N GLU A 32 13.21 13.75 9.91
CA GLU A 32 14.36 13.79 10.82
C GLU A 32 14.08 14.60 12.11
N ASP A 33 13.42 15.76 11.99
CA ASP A 33 13.06 16.63 13.12
C ASP A 33 11.82 16.15 13.90
N PHE A 34 11.16 15.08 13.45
CA PHE A 34 9.92 14.55 14.06
C PHE A 34 10.04 13.05 14.43
N PRO A 35 11.02 12.66 15.27
CA PRO A 35 11.33 11.25 15.55
C PRO A 35 10.16 10.48 16.17
N VAL A 36 9.36 11.13 17.02
CA VAL A 36 8.16 10.51 17.63
C VAL A 36 7.08 10.25 16.58
N GLY A 37 6.86 11.20 15.67
CA GLY A 37 5.91 11.06 14.57
C GLY A 37 6.33 9.96 13.60
N LYS A 38 7.62 9.90 13.28
CA LYS A 38 8.22 8.87 12.45
C LYS A 38 8.06 7.47 13.07
N ALA A 39 8.44 7.27 14.33
CA ALA A 39 8.27 6.00 15.02
C ALA A 39 6.79 5.57 15.07
N SER A 40 5.87 6.52 15.28
CA SER A 40 4.44 6.26 15.24
C SER A 40 3.96 5.75 13.87
N ILE A 41 4.48 6.31 12.77
CA ILE A 41 4.20 5.85 11.40
C ILE A 41 4.77 4.45 11.18
N GLU A 42 6.02 4.21 11.54
CA GLU A 42 6.69 2.90 11.36
C GLU A 42 5.95 1.75 12.05
N ILE A 43 5.38 2.00 13.25
CA ILE A 43 4.55 1.01 13.94
C ILE A 43 3.24 0.75 13.16
N ARG A 44 2.62 1.79 12.59
CA ARG A 44 1.40 1.61 11.78
C ARG A 44 1.68 0.90 10.47
N GLU A 45 2.83 1.13 9.85
CA GLU A 45 3.25 0.41 8.63
C GLU A 45 3.32 -1.11 8.85
N LYS A 46 3.71 -1.56 10.05
CA LYS A 46 3.68 -3.00 10.41
C LYS A 46 2.27 -3.60 10.39
N ILE A 47 1.23 -2.77 10.51
CA ILE A 47 -0.19 -3.16 10.41
C ILE A 47 -0.67 -3.03 8.95
N VAL A 48 -0.30 -1.96 8.26
CA VAL A 48 -0.73 -1.69 6.87
C VAL A 48 -0.20 -2.74 5.89
N LEU A 49 1.10 -3.09 5.95
CA LEU A 49 1.72 -4.04 5.02
C LEU A 49 1.04 -5.42 4.94
N PRO A 50 0.73 -6.10 6.06
CA PRO A 50 0.02 -7.37 5.99
C PRO A 50 -1.43 -7.21 5.49
N LEU A 51 -2.12 -6.13 5.85
CA LEU A 51 -3.47 -5.86 5.38
C LEU A 51 -3.51 -5.62 3.87
N LEU A 52 -2.55 -4.87 3.31
CA LEU A 52 -2.38 -4.71 1.86
C LEU A 52 -2.10 -6.04 1.16
N THR A 53 -1.28 -6.90 1.77
CA THR A 53 -0.96 -8.22 1.22
C THR A 53 -2.21 -9.11 1.17
N ILE A 54 -2.99 -9.14 2.26
CA ILE A 54 -4.26 -9.86 2.34
C ILE A 54 -5.25 -9.32 1.31
N GLN A 55 -5.37 -8.00 1.21
CA GLN A 55 -6.25 -7.34 0.25
C GLN A 55 -5.89 -7.72 -1.20
N GLN A 56 -4.60 -7.65 -1.55
CA GLN A 56 -4.12 -7.96 -2.89
C GLN A 56 -4.33 -9.44 -3.24
N TYR A 57 -4.12 -10.34 -2.27
CA TYR A 57 -4.43 -11.76 -2.44
C TYR A 57 -5.92 -11.96 -2.73
N ALA A 58 -6.80 -11.40 -1.89
CA ALA A 58 -8.24 -11.54 -2.06
C ALA A 58 -8.73 -10.96 -3.41
N LEU A 59 -8.23 -9.80 -3.83
CA LEU A 59 -8.52 -9.22 -5.15
C LEU A 59 -8.10 -10.14 -6.30
N LYS A 60 -6.92 -10.76 -6.19
CA LYS A 60 -6.45 -11.72 -7.19
C LYS A 60 -7.35 -12.95 -7.27
N GLN A 61 -7.76 -13.51 -6.13
CA GLN A 61 -8.67 -14.65 -6.09
C GLN A 61 -10.04 -14.31 -6.71
N ILE A 62 -10.59 -13.11 -6.43
CA ILE A 62 -11.82 -12.64 -7.07
C ILE A 62 -11.65 -12.59 -8.59
N GLN A 63 -10.56 -11.99 -9.10
CA GLN A 63 -10.31 -11.88 -10.53
C GLN A 63 -10.14 -13.24 -11.23
N GLU A 64 -9.58 -14.23 -10.54
CA GLU A 64 -9.45 -15.60 -11.04
C GLU A 64 -10.80 -16.31 -11.06
N LEU A 65 -11.55 -16.29 -9.94
CA LEU A 65 -12.87 -16.90 -9.83
C LEU A 65 -13.87 -16.29 -10.82
N GLN A 66 -13.86 -14.97 -11.03
CA GLN A 66 -14.69 -14.32 -12.05
C GLN A 66 -14.44 -14.84 -13.48
N LYS A 67 -13.28 -15.43 -13.76
CA LYS A 67 -12.97 -16.03 -15.06
C LYS A 67 -13.28 -17.52 -15.12
N THR A 68 -13.17 -18.24 -13.99
CA THR A 68 -13.26 -19.70 -13.96
C THR A 68 -14.58 -20.23 -13.39
N ASP A 69 -15.13 -19.57 -12.39
CA ASP A 69 -16.37 -19.94 -11.69
C ASP A 69 -17.08 -18.68 -11.11
N PRO A 70 -17.81 -17.93 -11.95
CA PRO A 70 -18.38 -16.63 -11.57
C PRO A 70 -19.48 -16.71 -10.49
N ASP A 71 -20.10 -17.88 -10.30
CA ASP A 71 -21.16 -18.10 -9.30
C ASP A 71 -20.61 -18.69 -7.99
N SER A 72 -19.28 -18.77 -7.85
CA SER A 72 -18.62 -19.28 -6.65
C SER A 72 -18.99 -18.44 -5.42
N LYS A 73 -19.48 -19.12 -4.38
CA LYS A 73 -19.74 -18.50 -3.07
C LYS A 73 -18.48 -17.97 -2.39
N GLU A 74 -17.29 -18.39 -2.82
CA GLU A 74 -16.02 -17.89 -2.30
C GLU A 74 -15.76 -16.43 -2.68
N ILE A 75 -16.36 -15.94 -3.79
CA ILE A 75 -16.25 -14.54 -4.20
C ILE A 75 -16.73 -13.61 -3.07
N GLU A 76 -17.89 -13.91 -2.46
CA GLU A 76 -18.43 -13.13 -1.35
C GLU A 76 -17.50 -13.13 -0.13
N VAL A 77 -16.80 -14.25 0.12
CA VAL A 77 -15.82 -14.35 1.21
C VAL A 77 -14.62 -13.44 0.93
N PHE A 78 -14.06 -13.48 -0.28
CA PHE A 78 -12.94 -12.62 -0.65
C PHE A 78 -13.33 -11.14 -0.69
N GLU A 79 -14.53 -10.80 -1.14
CA GLU A 79 -15.04 -9.42 -1.10
C GLU A 79 -15.11 -8.89 0.35
N LYS A 80 -15.59 -9.72 1.28
CA LYS A 80 -15.56 -9.38 2.71
C LYS A 80 -14.13 -9.20 3.22
N MET A 81 -13.18 -10.03 2.78
CA MET A 81 -11.76 -9.86 3.13
C MET A 81 -11.21 -8.51 2.63
N VAL A 82 -11.46 -8.16 1.36
CA VAL A 82 -11.07 -6.86 0.77
C VAL A 82 -11.65 -5.70 1.57
N MET A 83 -12.95 -5.76 1.91
CA MET A 83 -13.61 -4.69 2.65
C MET A 83 -13.03 -4.53 4.07
N ARG A 84 -12.77 -5.65 4.77
CA ARG A 84 -12.20 -5.61 6.13
C ARG A 84 -10.75 -5.13 6.12
N SER A 85 -9.93 -5.56 5.16
CA SER A 85 -8.55 -5.07 5.03
C SER A 85 -8.52 -3.59 4.67
N LEU A 86 -9.43 -3.13 3.80
CA LEU A 86 -9.55 -1.73 3.43
C LEU A 86 -9.86 -0.84 4.64
N PHE A 87 -10.83 -1.23 5.49
CA PHE A 87 -11.10 -0.49 6.72
C PHE A 87 -9.90 -0.44 7.68
N GLY A 88 -9.18 -1.56 7.81
CA GLY A 88 -7.95 -1.59 8.60
C GLY A 88 -6.88 -0.65 8.05
N ASN A 89 -6.69 -0.62 6.73
CA ASN A 89 -5.74 0.26 6.05
C ASN A 89 -6.11 1.73 6.20
N ILE A 90 -7.38 2.11 6.03
CA ILE A 90 -7.86 3.49 6.22
C ILE A 90 -7.59 3.96 7.65
N ASN A 91 -7.92 3.13 8.64
CA ASN A 91 -7.74 3.47 10.05
C ASN A 91 -6.25 3.59 10.44
N ALA A 92 -5.39 2.75 9.89
CA ALA A 92 -3.96 2.78 10.17
C ALA A 92 -3.22 3.90 9.41
N SER A 93 -3.62 4.19 8.17
CA SER A 93 -2.97 5.20 7.31
C SER A 93 -3.43 6.63 7.61
N ARG A 94 -4.54 6.80 8.33
CA ARG A 94 -5.10 8.10 8.76
C ARG A 94 -5.27 9.06 7.58
N ASN A 95 -4.49 10.14 7.55
CA ASN A 95 -4.56 11.22 6.55
C ASN A 95 -3.78 10.92 5.26
N SER A 96 -3.23 9.71 5.15
CA SER A 96 -2.47 9.25 3.98
C SER A 96 -3.20 8.18 3.16
N ALA A 97 -4.37 7.70 3.64
CA ALA A 97 -5.21 6.73 2.93
C ALA A 97 -6.00 7.36 1.79
#